data_AF-A0A1L3FQ63-F1
#
_entry.id   AF-A0A1L3FQ63-F1
#
_cell.length_a   1.000
_cell.length_b   1.000
_cell.length_c   1.000
_cell.angle_alpha   90.00
_cell.angle_beta   90.00
_cell.angle_gamma   90.00
#
_symmetry.space_group_name_H-M   'P 1'
#
loop_
_entity.id
_entity.type
_entity.pdbx_description
1 polymer ?
#
loop_
_entity_poly.entity_id
_entity_poly.type
_entity_poly.pdbx_seq_one_letter_code
_entity_poly.pdbx_strand_id
1 'polypeptide(L)' 'MKLRASKSPFPAKVKDEAATTWVKPSLVAEVKFAEWTSKGELRQPIYLGLRSDKRAKDVVRERERSRK' A
#
# COMPACT_ATOMS: atom_id res chain seq x y z
N MET A 1 -3.11 19.59 3.60
CA MET A 1 -1.89 18.83 3.23
C MET A 1 -1.90 18.58 1.73
N LYS A 2 -0.82 18.87 0.99
CA LYS A 2 -0.78 18.69 -0.48
C LYS A 2 -0.41 17.25 -0.83
N LEU A 3 -1.39 16.47 -1.30
CA LEU A 3 -1.22 15.05 -1.60
C LEU A 3 -0.69 14.78 -3.00
N ARG A 4 -1.00 15.62 -4.01
CA ARG A 4 -0.60 15.36 -5.40
C ARG A 4 0.93 15.23 -5.55
N ALA A 5 1.37 14.21 -6.28
CA ALA A 5 2.74 14.02 -6.73
C ALA A 5 2.80 14.06 -8.27
N SER A 6 3.90 14.56 -8.83
CA SER A 6 4.11 14.63 -10.28
C SER A 6 4.74 13.37 -10.86
N LYS A 7 5.25 12.47 -10.01
CA LYS A 7 5.93 11.24 -10.39
C LYS A 7 5.43 10.08 -9.53
N SER A 8 5.53 8.87 -10.06
CA SER A 8 5.27 7.63 -9.32
C SER A 8 6.17 7.54 -8.08
N PRO A 9 5.64 7.18 -6.90
CA PRO A 9 6.44 6.86 -5.72
C PRO A 9 7.00 5.43 -5.74
N PHE A 10 6.61 4.60 -6.72
CA PHE A 10 7.10 3.24 -6.85
C PHE A 10 8.42 3.21 -7.65
N PRO A 11 9.39 2.37 -7.24
CA PRO A 11 10.65 2.21 -7.98
C PRO A 11 10.47 1.45 -9.29
N ALA A 12 9.43 0.63 -9.41
CA ALA A 12 9.10 -0.13 -10.60
C ALA A 12 7.88 0.46 -11.32
N LYS A 13 7.79 0.20 -12.63
CA LYS A 13 6.59 0.52 -13.40
C LYS A 13 5.39 -0.25 -12.85
N VAL A 14 4.27 0.46 -12.70
CA VAL A 14 3.00 -0.14 -12.33
C VAL A 14 2.08 -0.22 -13.54
N LYS A 15 1.08 -1.08 -13.44
CA LYS A 15 0.00 -1.16 -14.43
C LYS A 15 -0.77 0.17 -14.48
N ASP A 16 -1.18 0.59 -15.67
CA ASP A 16 -2.05 1.76 -15.89
C ASP A 16 -1.47 3.09 -15.36
N GLU A 17 -0.13 3.22 -15.35
CA GLU A 17 0.59 4.41 -14.86
C GLU A 17 0.14 5.72 -15.54
N ALA A 18 -0.18 5.69 -16.84
CA ALA A 18 -0.64 6.86 -17.58
C ALA A 18 -2.00 7.40 -17.10
N ALA A 19 -2.87 6.53 -16.59
CA ALA A 19 -4.18 6.90 -16.06
C ALA A 19 -4.17 7.11 -14.53
N THR A 20 -3.04 6.83 -13.87
CA THR A 20 -2.93 6.88 -12.41
C THR A 20 -2.64 8.29 -11.92
N THR A 21 -3.44 8.77 -10.96
CA THR A 21 -3.13 10.02 -10.25
C THR A 21 -2.20 9.75 -9.07
N TRP A 22 -0.98 10.26 -9.14
CA TRP A 22 0.02 10.04 -8.11
C TRP A 22 -0.18 10.93 -6.88
N VAL A 23 0.07 10.33 -5.70
CA VAL A 23 0.04 11.01 -4.42
C VAL A 23 1.31 10.76 -3.61
N LYS A 24 1.61 11.66 -2.68
CA LYS A 24 2.70 11.49 -1.69
C LYS A 24 2.37 10.31 -0.77
N PRO A 25 3.34 9.42 -0.48
CA PRO A 25 3.15 8.24 0.35
C PRO A 25 3.09 8.60 1.84
N SER A 26 2.01 9.25 2.26
CA SER A 26 1.84 9.78 3.61
C SER A 26 0.59 9.28 4.33
N LEU A 27 -0.34 8.67 3.60
CA LEU A 27 -1.56 8.10 4.16
C LEU A 27 -1.38 6.59 4.34
N VAL A 28 -1.96 6.04 5.40
CA VAL A 28 -1.98 4.61 5.67
C VAL A 28 -3.40 4.11 5.53
N ALA A 29 -3.57 3.00 4.79
CA ALA A 29 -4.83 2.28 4.70
C ALA A 29 -4.67 0.91 5.35
N GLU A 30 -5.74 0.45 6.00
CA GLU A 30 -5.88 -0.93 6.43
C GLU A 30 -6.57 -1.73 5.32
N VAL A 31 -6.02 -2.89 5.00
CA VAL A 31 -6.47 -3.75 3.92
C VAL A 31 -6.50 -5.19 4.41
N LYS A 32 -7.63 -5.87 4.26
CA LYS A 32 -7.73 -7.32 4.41
C LYS A 32 -7.40 -7.98 3.07
N PHE A 33 -6.66 -9.07 3.07
CA PHE A 33 -6.29 -9.78 1.85
C PHE A 33 -6.12 -11.28 2.13
N ALA A 34 -6.13 -12.10 1.06
CA ALA A 34 -6.03 -13.55 1.19
C ALA A 34 -4.59 -14.01 1.43
N GLU A 35 -3.66 -13.57 0.58
CA GLU A 35 -2.24 -13.92 0.67
C GLU A 35 -1.37 -12.89 -0.04
N TRP A 36 -0.06 -12.92 0.23
CA TRP A 36 0.93 -12.25 -0.59
C TRP A 36 1.29 -13.13 -1.79
N THR A 37 1.32 -12.55 -2.99
CA THR A 37 1.80 -13.26 -4.19
C THR A 37 3.33 -13.37 -4.19
N SER A 38 3.88 -14.25 -5.05
CA SER A 38 5.32 -14.36 -5.27
C SER A 38 5.95 -13.05 -5.80
N LYS A 39 5.15 -12.19 -6.43
CA LYS A 39 5.56 -10.86 -6.90
C LYS A 39 5.48 -9.77 -5.82
N GLY A 40 5.04 -10.10 -4.61
CA GLY A 40 4.90 -9.15 -3.50
C GLY A 40 3.63 -8.29 -3.57
N GLU A 41 2.58 -8.75 -4.26
CA GLU A 41 1.29 -8.07 -4.34
C GLU A 41 0.26 -8.73 -3.39
N LEU A 42 -0.81 -8.00 -3.06
CA LEU A 42 -1.92 -8.55 -2.25
C LEU A 42 -2.92 -9.28 -3.16
N ARG A 43 -3.24 -10.55 -2.85
CA ARG A 43 -4.31 -11.29 -3.53
C ARG A 43 -5.67 -10.97 -2.90
N GLN A 44 -6.64 -10.59 -3.73
CA GLN A 44 -8.01 -10.25 -3.33
C GLN A 44 -8.06 -9.21 -2.18
N PRO A 45 -7.45 -8.02 -2.36
CA PRO A 45 -7.44 -7.00 -1.32
C PRO A 45 -8.82 -6.36 -1.15
N ILE A 46 -9.19 -6.10 0.11
CA ILE A 46 -10.41 -5.42 0.52
C ILE A 46 -9.98 -4.22 1.38
N TYR A 47 -10.34 -3.02 0.93
CA TYR A 47 -10.11 -1.80 1.69
C TYR A 47 -11.00 -1.78 2.94
N LEU A 48 -10.39 -1.55 4.10
CA LEU A 48 -11.11 -1.46 5.37
C LEU A 48 -11.25 -0.01 5.86
N GLY A 49 -10.26 0.84 5.60
CA GLY A 49 -10.29 2.24 6.04
C GLY A 49 -8.92 2.90 6.06
N LEU A 50 -8.90 4.22 6.28
CA LEU A 50 -7.67 4.96 6.56
C LEU A 50 -7.31 4.84 8.05
N ARG A 51 -6.00 4.78 8.31
CA ARG A 51 -5.41 4.70 9.65
C ARG A 51 -4.65 5.97 9.95
N SER A 52 -5.35 6.99 10.47
CA SER A 52 -4.74 8.26 10.89
C SER A 52 -3.86 8.10 12.14
N ASP A 53 -4.01 7.01 12.87
CA ASP A 53 -3.23 6.64 14.05
C ASP A 53 -1.84 6.07 13.72
N LYS A 54 -1.60 5.68 12.46
CA LYS A 54 -0.32 5.09 12.01
C LYS A 54 0.48 6.05 11.14
N ARG A 55 1.80 6.08 11.32
CA ARG A 55 2.71 6.81 10.42
C ARG A 55 3.10 5.91 9.24
N ALA A 56 3.10 6.47 8.04
CA ALA A 56 3.43 5.73 6.81
C ALA A 56 4.79 5.03 6.86
N LYS A 57 5.80 5.65 7.49
CA LYS A 57 7.15 5.08 7.63
C LYS A 57 7.24 3.86 8.55
N ASP A 58 6.23 3.64 9.40
CA ASP A 58 6.21 2.51 10.33
C ASP A 58 5.50 1.28 9.71
N VAL A 59 4.90 1.42 8.52
CA VAL A 59 4.23 0.32 7.82
C VAL A 59 5.27 -0.56 7.14
N VAL A 60 5.32 -1.83 7.54
CA VAL A 60 6.22 -2.85 6.99
C VAL A 60 5.41 -4.08 6.59
N ARG A 61 5.99 -4.95 5.75
CA ARG A 61 5.38 -6.24 5.42
C ARG A 61 5.28 -7.10 6.67
N GLU A 62 4.06 -7.33 7.13
CA GLU A 62 3.78 -8.19 8.26
C GLU A 62 4.11 -9.65 7.91
N ARG A 63 4.76 -10.34 8.84
CA ARG A 63 4.96 -11.78 8.77
C ARG A 63 3.91 -12.44 9.63
N GLU A 64 3.28 -13.50 9.13
CA GLU A 64 2.39 -14.31 9.95
C GLU A 64 3.18 -14.78 11.18
N ARG A 65 2.71 -14.41 12.37
CA ARG A 65 3.32 -14.96 13.58
C ARG A 65 2.95 -16.43 13.64
N SER A 66 3.94 -17.31 13.78
CA SER A 66 3.66 -18.74 13.99
C SER A 66 2.69 -18.85 15.16
N ARG A 67 1.51 -19.43 14.92
CA ARG A 67 0.66 -19.89 16.01
C ARG A 67 1.48 -20.92 16.79
N LYS A 68 1.76 -20.62 18.06
CA LYS A 68 2.22 -21.60 19.03
C LYS A 68 1.04 -22.46 19.45
#